data_AF-A0A6P5YMT9-F1
#
_entry.id   AF-A0A6P5YMT9-F1
#
_cell.length_a   1.000
_cell.length_b   1.000
_cell.length_c   1.000
_cell.angle_alpha   90.00
_cell.angle_beta   90.00
_cell.angle_gamma   90.00
#
_symmetry.space_group_name_H-M   'P 1'
#
loop_
_entity.id
_entity.type
_entity.pdbx_description
1 polymer ?
#
loop_
_entity_poly.entity_id
_entity_poly.type
_entity_poly.pdbx_seq_one_letter_code
_entity_poly.pdbx_strand_id
1 'polypeptide(L)'
;MRKPPSLVDLCVRTAIDNVRYLGDVGETDSHLLERILPHCTVDQLLHVEKSTKGRDLTPVTNKLWKNFYELQFGHQNMTLVIERMKLKKVSFRWRQLYEAKLKDFQEAENKANDRLKQLYKKKDARMLLIL
;
A
#
# COMPACT_ATOMS: atom_id res chain seq x y z
N MET A 1 16.02 26.32 -25.53
CA MET A 1 15.31 25.23 -26.26
C MET A 1 15.21 24.02 -25.35
N ARG A 2 14.05 23.34 -25.27
CA ARG A 2 13.94 22.09 -24.49
C ARG A 2 14.64 20.96 -25.27
N LYS A 3 15.57 20.25 -24.64
CA LYS A 3 16.21 19.07 -25.23
C LYS A 3 15.13 18.01 -25.50
N PRO A 4 15.11 17.39 -26.69
CA PRO A 4 14.16 16.31 -26.96
C PRO A 4 14.38 15.16 -25.96
N PRO A 5 13.30 14.49 -25.51
CA PRO A 5 13.41 13.36 -24.59
C PRO A 5 14.18 12.22 -25.24
N SER A 6 14.94 11.47 -24.43
CA SER A 6 15.57 10.24 -24.91
C SER A 6 14.53 9.14 -25.15
N LEU A 7 14.89 8.09 -25.88
CA LEU A 7 14.04 6.92 -26.03
C LEU A 7 13.67 6.30 -24.66
N VAL A 8 14.63 6.25 -23.74
CA VAL A 8 14.41 5.77 -22.37
C VAL A 8 13.34 6.61 -21.67
N ASP A 9 13.39 7.94 -21.80
CA ASP A 9 12.40 8.83 -21.19
C ASP A 9 11.02 8.64 -21.78
N LEU A 10 10.92 8.40 -23.09
CA LEU A 10 9.66 8.11 -23.76
C LEU A 10 9.07 6.78 -23.28
N CYS A 11 9.88 5.73 -23.16
CA CYS A 11 9.44 4.42 -22.66
C CYS A 11 8.97 4.49 -21.20
N VAL A 12 9.74 5.17 -20.33
CA VAL A 12 9.36 5.36 -18.92
C VAL A 12 8.05 6.13 -18.80
N ARG A 13 7.88 7.22 -19.56
CA ARG A 13 6.62 7.98 -19.56
C ARG A 13 5.44 7.13 -20.01
N THR A 14 5.61 6.40 -21.12
CA THR A 14 4.56 5.52 -21.65
C THR A 14 4.19 4.43 -20.65
N ALA A 15 5.17 3.86 -19.93
CA ALA A 15 4.92 2.88 -18.89
C ALA A 15 4.17 3.47 -17.68
N ILE A 16 4.52 4.70 -17.26
CA ILE A 16 3.82 5.42 -16.19
C ILE A 16 2.36 5.71 -16.60
N ASP A 17 2.13 6.21 -17.81
CA ASP A 17 0.79 6.52 -18.33
C ASP A 17 -0.11 5.27 -18.39
N ASN A 18 0.50 4.10 -18.46
CA ASN A 18 -0.16 2.80 -18.57
C ASN A 18 0.07 1.90 -17.35
N VAL A 19 0.42 2.48 -16.19
CA VAL A 19 0.80 1.75 -14.96
C VAL A 19 -0.25 0.73 -14.51
N ARG A 20 -1.54 0.98 -14.77
CA ARG A 20 -2.67 0.07 -14.47
C ARG A 20 -2.61 -1.27 -15.21
N TYR A 21 -1.84 -1.37 -16.29
CA TYR A 21 -1.66 -2.58 -17.08
C TYR A 21 -0.36 -3.31 -16.76
N LEU A 22 0.47 -2.78 -15.85
CA LEU A 22 1.69 -3.44 -15.43
C LEU A 22 1.36 -4.64 -14.54
N GLY A 23 1.84 -5.81 -14.97
CA GLY A 23 1.79 -7.06 -14.21
C GLY A 23 3.20 -7.57 -13.92
N ASP A 24 3.58 -8.69 -14.53
CA ASP A 24 4.94 -9.21 -14.45
C ASP A 24 5.94 -8.26 -15.14
N VAL A 25 7.01 -7.88 -14.43
CA VAL A 25 8.06 -6.99 -14.95
C VAL A 25 9.30 -7.74 -15.44
N GLY A 26 9.31 -9.08 -15.39
CA GLY A 26 10.39 -9.93 -15.91
C GLY A 26 11.78 -9.48 -15.46
N GLU A 27 12.71 -9.35 -16.40
CA GLU A 27 14.10 -8.92 -16.17
C GLU A 27 14.33 -7.41 -16.38
N THR A 28 13.26 -6.60 -16.37
CA THR A 28 13.36 -5.14 -16.58
C THR A 28 14.37 -4.51 -15.62
N ASP A 29 15.29 -3.69 -16.13
CA ASP A 29 16.34 -3.09 -15.32
C ASP A 29 15.82 -2.35 -14.08
N SER A 30 16.51 -2.52 -12.95
CA SER A 30 16.09 -1.96 -11.66
C SER A 30 15.99 -0.44 -11.68
N HIS A 31 16.85 0.27 -12.41
CA HIS A 31 16.78 1.73 -12.52
C HIS A 31 15.54 2.20 -13.29
N LEU A 32 15.05 1.40 -14.24
CA LEU A 32 13.78 1.68 -14.91
C LEU A 32 12.61 1.46 -13.95
N LEU A 33 12.63 0.35 -13.20
CA LEU A 33 11.59 0.08 -12.19
C LEU A 33 11.55 1.15 -11.09
N GLU A 34 12.72 1.67 -10.67
CA GLU A 34 12.81 2.78 -9.72
C GLU A 34 12.17 4.08 -10.22
N ARG A 35 12.04 4.25 -11.54
CA ARG A 35 11.38 5.41 -12.15
C ARG A 35 9.90 5.18 -12.41
N ILE A 36 9.48 3.93 -12.65
CA ILE A 36 8.10 3.59 -13.03
C ILE A 36 7.25 3.26 -11.79
N LEU A 37 7.71 2.35 -10.93
CA LEU A 37 6.94 1.83 -9.80
C LEU A 37 6.52 2.86 -8.74
N PRO A 38 7.24 4.00 -8.52
CA PRO A 38 6.74 5.04 -7.62
C PRO A 38 5.40 5.66 -8.03
N HIS A 39 4.98 5.48 -9.29
CA HIS A 39 3.70 5.98 -9.80
C HIS A 39 2.56 4.98 -9.64
N CYS A 40 2.83 3.77 -9.12
CA CYS A 40 1.79 2.79 -8.82
C CYS A 40 0.95 3.24 -7.62
N THR A 41 -0.33 2.87 -7.62
CA THR A 41 -1.11 2.77 -6.38
C THR A 41 -0.67 1.55 -5.56
N VAL A 42 -1.15 1.44 -4.32
CA VAL A 42 -0.93 0.27 -3.46
C VAL A 42 -1.35 -1.02 -4.16
N ASP A 43 -2.54 -1.04 -4.75
CA ASP A 43 -3.08 -2.24 -5.42
C ASP A 43 -2.29 -2.61 -6.67
N GLN A 44 -1.84 -1.61 -7.43
CA GLN A 44 -0.99 -1.83 -8.61
C GLN A 44 0.37 -2.39 -8.22
N LEU A 45 1.03 -1.83 -7.19
CA LEU A 45 2.32 -2.35 -6.72
C LEU A 45 2.17 -3.77 -6.17
N LEU A 46 1.09 -4.04 -5.44
CA LEU A 46 0.75 -5.37 -4.95
C LEU A 46 0.54 -6.36 -6.09
N HIS A 47 -0.15 -5.95 -7.16
CA HIS A 47 -0.37 -6.76 -8.33
C HIS A 47 0.94 -7.08 -9.07
N VAL A 48 1.82 -6.10 -9.25
CA VAL A 48 3.14 -6.28 -9.86
C VAL A 48 3.98 -7.29 -9.06
N GLU A 49 4.06 -7.14 -7.74
CA GLU A 49 4.82 -8.06 -6.88
C GLU A 49 4.23 -9.47 -6.83
N LYS A 50 2.90 -9.63 -6.98
CA LYS A 50 2.26 -10.95 -7.02
C LYS A 50 2.41 -11.62 -8.39
N SER A 51 2.46 -10.83 -9.46
CA SER A 51 2.52 -11.33 -10.83
C SER A 51 3.94 -11.67 -11.26
N THR A 52 4.94 -10.94 -10.74
CA THR A 52 6.37 -11.19 -11.02
C THR A 52 6.86 -12.38 -10.19
N LYS A 53 7.18 -13.50 -10.86
CA LYS A 53 7.68 -14.72 -10.21
C LYS A 53 9.18 -14.89 -10.44
N GLY A 54 9.88 -15.47 -9.46
CA GLY A 54 11.30 -15.81 -9.59
C GLY A 54 12.29 -14.63 -9.45
N ARG A 55 11.79 -13.40 -9.27
CA ARG A 55 12.62 -12.19 -9.06
C ARG A 55 12.26 -11.49 -7.76
N ASP A 56 13.27 -11.12 -6.98
CA ASP A 56 13.07 -10.31 -5.78
C ASP A 56 13.00 -8.81 -6.13
N LEU A 57 11.82 -8.22 -6.00
CA LEU A 57 11.60 -6.79 -6.22
C LEU A 57 11.84 -5.94 -4.95
N THR A 58 12.09 -6.58 -3.79
CA THR A 58 12.31 -5.91 -2.50
C THR A 58 13.30 -4.74 -2.56
N PRO A 59 14.43 -4.80 -3.30
CA PRO A 59 15.37 -3.68 -3.39
C PRO A 59 14.74 -2.38 -3.91
N VAL A 60 13.74 -2.49 -4.79
CA VAL A 60 13.06 -1.35 -5.41
C VAL A 60 11.78 -0.99 -4.63
N THR A 61 11.01 -1.98 -4.18
CA THR A 61 9.65 -1.77 -3.68
C THR A 61 9.57 -1.53 -2.18
N ASN A 62 10.53 -1.99 -1.38
CA ASN A 62 10.44 -1.88 0.08
C ASN A 62 10.39 -0.42 0.57
N LYS A 63 11.10 0.49 -0.13
CA LYS A 63 11.01 1.95 0.12
C LYS A 63 9.63 2.52 -0.25
N LEU A 64 8.99 2.00 -1.29
CA LEU A 64 7.65 2.42 -1.72
C LEU A 64 6.61 1.98 -0.69
N TRP A 65 6.70 0.75 -0.20
CA TRP A 65 5.84 0.24 0.88
C TRP A 65 5.98 1.06 2.17
N LYS A 66 7.19 1.50 2.50
CA LYS A 66 7.40 2.44 3.63
C LYS A 66 6.63 3.75 3.42
N ASN A 67 6.72 4.33 2.22
CA ASN A 67 6.02 5.57 1.89
C ASN A 67 4.49 5.38 1.94
N PHE A 68 3.96 4.26 1.43
CA PHE A 68 2.53 3.94 1.55
C PHE A 68 2.08 3.79 3.01
N TYR A 69 2.91 3.16 3.85
CA TYR A 69 2.64 3.04 5.27
C TYR A 69 2.53 4.42 5.94
N GLU A 70 3.49 5.30 5.66
CA GLU A 70 3.48 6.68 6.17
C GLU A 70 2.28 7.47 5.67
N LEU A 71 1.96 7.37 4.37
CA LEU A 71 0.84 8.07 3.76
C LEU A 71 -0.51 7.62 4.36
N GLN A 72 -0.68 6.31 4.57
CA GLN A 72 -1.94 5.74 5.05
C GLN A 72 -2.13 5.89 6.56
N PHE A 73 -1.06 5.72 7.34
CA PHE A 73 -1.14 5.62 8.81
C PHE A 73 -0.48 6.77 9.55
N GLY A 74 0.18 7.68 8.84
CA GLY A 74 0.86 8.85 9.38
C GLY A 74 2.30 8.60 9.84
N HIS A 75 3.10 9.67 9.79
CA HIS A 75 4.52 9.67 10.13
C HIS A 75 4.81 9.14 11.55
N GLN A 76 4.04 9.57 12.55
CA GLN A 76 4.24 9.14 13.95
C GLN A 76 4.13 7.61 14.10
N ASN A 77 3.14 7.01 13.44
CA ASN A 77 2.95 5.56 13.45
C ASN A 77 4.13 4.83 12.79
N MET A 78 4.63 5.36 11.66
CA MET A 78 5.82 4.80 11.00
C MET A 78 7.04 4.85 11.92
N THR A 79 7.30 5.99 12.55
CA THR A 79 8.44 6.18 13.46
C THR A 79 8.38 5.22 14.65
N LEU A 80 7.21 5.04 15.27
CA LEU A 80 7.01 4.07 16.34
C LEU A 80 7.33 2.63 15.90
N VAL A 81 6.97 2.26 14.67
CA VAL A 81 7.31 0.93 14.14
C VAL A 81 8.82 0.78 13.98
N ILE A 82 9.51 1.79 13.45
CA ILE A 82 10.98 1.80 13.31
C ILE A 82 11.66 1.68 14.68
N GLU A 83 11.20 2.43 15.67
CA GLU A 83 11.73 2.37 17.04
C GLU A 83 11.53 0.98 17.66
N ARG A 84 10.34 0.40 17.52
CA ARG A 84 10.04 -0.96 18.01
C ARG A 84 10.92 -2.02 17.36
N MET A 85 11.16 -1.91 16.06
CA MET A 85 12.08 -2.80 15.34
C MET A 85 13.51 -2.71 15.90
N LYS A 86 14.01 -1.48 16.11
CA LYS A 86 15.33 -1.23 16.69
C LYS A 86 15.45 -1.82 18.09
N LEU A 87 14.48 -1.54 18.97
CA LEU A 87 14.45 -2.04 20.34
C LEU A 87 14.45 -3.56 20.41
N LYS A 88 13.65 -4.21 19.55
CA LYS A 88 13.54 -5.67 19.49
C LYS A 88 14.63 -6.34 18.65
N LYS A 89 15.51 -5.56 18.00
CA LYS A 89 16.55 -6.05 17.07
C LYS A 89 15.99 -6.95 15.96
N VAL A 90 14.84 -6.59 15.41
CA VAL A 90 14.17 -7.31 14.32
C VAL A 90 13.97 -6.39 13.13
N SER A 91 13.92 -6.96 11.94
CA SER A 91 13.53 -6.27 10.70
C SER A 91 12.38 -7.00 10.04
N PHE A 92 11.39 -6.24 9.56
CA PHE A 92 10.29 -6.78 8.75
C PHE A 92 10.21 -6.00 7.44
N ARG A 93 9.68 -6.67 6.40
CA ARG A 93 9.40 -5.98 5.13
C ARG A 93 8.25 -5.00 5.34
N TRP A 94 8.35 -3.81 4.75
CA TRP A 94 7.33 -2.77 4.92
C TRP A 94 5.96 -3.19 4.40
N ARG A 95 5.91 -4.02 3.35
CA ARG A 95 4.68 -4.64 2.88
C ARG A 95 3.97 -5.45 3.95
N GLN A 96 4.69 -6.30 4.69
CA GLN A 96 4.10 -7.14 5.73
C GLN A 96 3.50 -6.30 6.86
N LEU A 97 4.19 -5.21 7.23
CA LEU A 97 3.71 -4.26 8.23
C LEU A 97 2.46 -3.52 7.75
N TYR A 98 2.44 -3.14 6.47
CA TYR A 98 1.33 -2.47 5.84
C TYR A 98 0.09 -3.37 5.84
N GLU A 99 0.21 -4.60 5.32
CA GLU A 99 -0.87 -5.59 5.27
C GLU A 99 -1.40 -5.92 6.69
N ALA A 100 -0.50 -6.13 7.66
CA ALA A 100 -0.89 -6.41 9.04
C ALA A 100 -1.68 -5.25 9.67
N LYS A 101 -1.21 -4.01 9.52
CA LYS A 101 -1.90 -2.84 10.09
C LYS A 101 -3.21 -2.54 9.38
N LEU A 102 -3.28 -2.74 8.06
CA LEU A 102 -4.51 -2.58 7.31
C LEU A 102 -5.58 -3.55 7.83
N LYS A 103 -5.21 -4.80 8.11
CA LYS A 103 -6.11 -5.79 8.71
C LYS A 103 -6.61 -5.35 10.08
N ASP A 104 -5.73 -4.88 10.97
CA ASP A 104 -6.11 -4.37 12.29
C ASP A 104 -7.12 -3.20 12.18
N PHE A 105 -6.92 -2.30 11.22
CA PHE A 105 -7.80 -1.16 10.98
C PHE A 105 -9.19 -1.61 10.50
N GLN A 106 -9.24 -2.52 9.53
CA GLN A 106 -10.49 -3.09 9.01
C GLN A 106 -11.27 -3.84 10.10
N GLU A 107 -10.58 -4.58 10.97
CA GLU A 107 -11.23 -5.26 12.10
C GLU A 107 -11.82 -4.27 13.12
N ALA A 108 -11.10 -3.18 13.41
CA ALA A 108 -11.60 -2.13 14.32
C ALA A 108 -12.83 -1.41 13.73
N GLU A 109 -12.80 -1.09 12.44
CA GLU A 109 -13.91 -0.48 11.71
C GLU A 109 -15.14 -1.38 11.71
N ASN A 110 -14.98 -2.67 11.39
CA ASN A 110 -16.08 -3.64 11.42
C ASN A 110 -16.73 -3.74 12.81
N LYS A 111 -15.91 -3.80 13.87
CA LYS A 111 -16.41 -3.81 15.26
C LYS A 111 -17.19 -2.53 15.60
N ALA A 112 -16.74 -1.36 15.14
CA ALA A 112 -17.43 -0.10 15.35
C ALA A 112 -18.77 -0.07 14.60
N ASN A 113 -18.79 -0.51 13.35
CA ASN A 113 -20.01 -0.62 12.53
C ASN A 113 -21.03 -1.57 13.14
N ASP A 114 -20.60 -2.71 13.67
CA ASP A 114 -21.51 -3.67 14.32
C ASP A 114 -22.10 -3.11 15.61
N ARG A 115 -21.31 -2.40 16.41
CA ARG A 115 -21.81 -1.66 17.59
C ARG A 115 -22.86 -0.63 17.20
N LEU A 116 -22.61 0.12 16.13
CA LEU A 116 -23.55 1.13 15.64
C LEU A 116 -24.87 0.50 15.17
N LYS A 117 -24.80 -0.59 14.39
CA LYS A 117 -26.00 -1.36 13.96
C LYS A 117 -26.82 -1.86 15.15
N GLN A 118 -26.16 -2.36 16.20
CA GLN A 118 -26.84 -2.82 17.42
C GLN A 118 -27.57 -1.68 18.14
N LEU A 119 -26.98 -0.47 18.19
CA LEU A 119 -27.62 0.70 18.80
C LEU A 119 -28.88 1.14 18.05
N TYR A 120 -28.84 1.16 16.70
CA TYR A 120 -30.02 1.44 15.89
C TYR A 120 -31.15 0.43 16.14
N LYS A 121 -30.83 -0.88 16.08
CA LYS A 121 -31.83 -1.93 16.37
C LYS A 121 -32.46 -1.78 17.76
N LYS A 122 -31.66 -1.45 18.78
CA LYS A 122 -32.18 -1.20 20.14
C LYS A 122 -33.09 0.02 20.21
N LYS A 123 -32.77 1.09 19.47
CA LYS A 123 -33.58 2.31 19.41
C LYS A 123 -34.91 2.05 18.70
N ASP A 124 -34.88 1.34 17.57
CA ASP A 124 -36.09 1.00 16.81
C ASP A 124 -37.02 0.10 17.64
N ALA A 125 -36.46 -0.91 18.32
CA ALA A 125 -37.22 -1.75 19.24
C ALA A 125 -37.86 -0.96 20.39
N ARG A 126 -37.14 0.04 20.95
CA ARG A 126 -37.71 0.93 21.97
C ARG A 126 -38.83 1.81 21.42
N MET A 127 -38.71 2.28 20.19
CA MET A 127 -39.74 3.10 19.55
C MET A 127 -41.02 2.30 19.30
N LEU A 128 -40.89 1.05 18.86
CA LEU A 128 -42.02 0.12 18.65
C LEU A 128 -42.75 -0.27 19.93
N LEU A 129 -42.11 -0.17 21.10
CA LEU A 129 -42.73 -0.47 22.41
C LEU A 129 -43.53 0.70 22.99
N ILE A 130 -43.48 1.88 22.38
CA ILE A 130 -44.13 3.11 22.84
C ILE A 130 -45.39 3.44 21.99
N LEU A 131 -45.64 2.67 20.94
CA LEU A 131 -46.85 2.70 20.09
C LEU A 131 -47.77 1.54 20.45
#